data_AF-A0A2S2QNJ4-F1
#
_entry.id   AF-A0A2S2QNJ4-F1
#
_cell.length_a   1.000
_cell.length_b   1.000
_cell.length_c   1.000
_cell.angle_alpha   90.00
_cell.angle_beta   90.00
_cell.angle_gamma   90.00
#
_symmetry.space_group_name_H-M   'P 1'
#
loop_
_entity.id
_entity.type
_entity.pdbx_description
1 polymer ?
#
loop_
_entity_poly.entity_id
_entity_poly.type
_entity_poly.pdbx_seq_one_letter_code
_entity_poly.pdbx_strand_id
1 'polypeptide(L)'
;FKEAQEARNKDLKNIRENYSRKCSRIVTNGDLLHGLLVSFDPVIFSLRKLPPKKISSFSQEVLQLLKKIVQVQVCGRAAQEAGDTLQKKTPRRVANEPKTKKRSQTRNGD
;
A
#
# COMPACT_ATOMS: atom_id res chain seq x y z
N PHE A 1 12.05 -13.01 12.21
CA PHE A 1 12.29 -14.36 11.65
C PHE A 1 12.09 -15.47 12.66
N LYS A 2 12.71 -15.42 13.85
CA LYS A 2 12.59 -16.45 14.90
C LYS A 2 11.14 -16.80 15.29
N GLU A 3 10.33 -15.81 15.62
CA GLU A 3 8.93 -16.04 16.06
C GLU A 3 8.05 -16.69 14.99
N ALA A 4 8.23 -16.32 13.72
CA ALA A 4 7.50 -16.93 12.61
C ALA A 4 7.87 -18.41 12.47
N GLN A 5 9.15 -18.75 12.60
CA GLN A 5 9.61 -20.14 12.57
C GLN A 5 9.11 -20.94 13.78
N GLU A 6 9.12 -20.35 14.98
CA GLU A 6 8.60 -20.99 16.19
C GLU A 6 7.09 -21.26 16.09
N ALA A 7 6.31 -20.33 15.54
CA ALA A 7 4.90 -20.53 15.26
C ALA A 7 4.68 -21.72 14.31
N ARG A 8 5.50 -21.84 13.26
CA ARG A 8 5.43 -22.99 12.33
C ARG A 8 5.85 -24.31 12.97
N ASN A 9 6.80 -24.30 13.90
CA ASN A 9 7.14 -25.50 14.67
C ASN A 9 5.96 -25.95 15.56
N LYS A 10 5.17 -25.00 16.08
CA LYS A 10 3.93 -25.31 16.81
C LYS A 10 2.90 -25.96 15.90
N ASP A 11 2.70 -25.43 14.71
CA ASP A 11 1.81 -26.03 13.71
C ASP A 11 2.24 -27.45 13.34
N LEU A 12 3.54 -27.68 13.13
CA LEU A 12 4.09 -29.01 12.84
C LEU A 12 3.75 -30.03 13.93
N LYS A 13 3.93 -29.67 15.21
CA LYS A 13 3.58 -30.54 16.35
C LYS A 13 2.09 -30.86 16.36
N ASN A 14 1.24 -29.84 16.17
CA ASN A 14 -0.21 -30.00 16.12
C ASN A 14 -0.66 -30.92 14.97
N ILE A 15 -0.10 -30.74 13.76
CA ILE A 15 -0.40 -31.59 12.60
C ILE A 15 0.03 -33.04 12.87
N ARG A 16 1.21 -33.23 13.48
CA ARG A 16 1.71 -34.57 13.85
C ARG A 16 0.81 -35.29 14.83
N GLU A 17 0.35 -34.60 15.86
CA GLU A 17 -0.43 -35.21 16.93
C GLU A 17 -1.85 -35.57 16.50
N ASN A 18 -2.48 -34.66 15.74
CA ASN A 18 -3.93 -34.67 15.50
C ASN A 18 -4.34 -35.03 14.07
N TYR A 19 -3.47 -34.81 13.07
CA TYR A 19 -3.85 -34.88 11.64
C TYR A 19 -2.99 -35.85 10.82
N SER A 20 -2.12 -36.64 11.45
CA SER A 20 -1.26 -37.61 10.77
C SER A 20 -1.60 -39.05 11.14
N ARG A 21 -1.52 -39.96 10.17
CA ARG A 21 -1.68 -41.40 10.41
C ARG A 21 -0.43 -41.96 11.08
N LYS A 22 -0.61 -42.67 12.19
CA LYS A 22 0.47 -43.22 13.03
C LYS A 22 0.81 -44.67 12.67
N CYS A 23 0.88 -44.96 11.37
CA CYS A 23 1.10 -46.33 10.86
C CYS A 23 2.58 -46.60 10.54
N SER A 24 3.24 -45.67 9.84
CA SER A 24 4.66 -45.76 9.51
C SER A 24 5.26 -44.37 9.34
N ARG A 25 6.58 -44.24 9.50
CA ARG A 25 7.27 -42.95 9.34
C ARG A 25 7.05 -42.33 7.96
N ILE A 26 7.02 -43.15 6.91
CA ILE A 26 6.83 -42.67 5.53
C ILE A 26 5.45 -42.03 5.38
N VAL A 27 4.40 -42.73 5.83
CA VAL A 27 3.03 -42.24 5.75
C VAL A 27 2.84 -41.01 6.63
N THR A 28 3.34 -41.05 7.87
CA THR A 28 3.28 -39.90 8.79
C THR A 28 3.96 -38.67 8.20
N ASN A 29 5.16 -38.80 7.64
CA ASN A 29 5.87 -37.68 7.02
C ASN A 29 5.16 -37.15 5.78
N GLY A 30 4.54 -38.04 5.00
CA GLY A 30 3.65 -37.65 3.91
C GLY A 30 2.51 -36.77 4.42
N ASP A 31 1.76 -37.23 5.43
CA ASP A 31 0.63 -36.48 6.00
C ASP A 31 1.07 -35.12 6.56
N LEU A 32 2.23 -35.06 7.24
CA LEU A 32 2.83 -33.80 7.71
C LEU A 32 3.08 -32.83 6.56
N LEU A 33 3.70 -33.29 5.48
CA LEU A 33 4.00 -32.45 4.32
C LEU A 33 2.71 -31.90 3.70
N HIS A 34 1.72 -32.75 3.44
CA HIS A 34 0.44 -32.32 2.85
C HIS A 34 -0.28 -31.30 3.75
N GLY A 35 -0.35 -31.55 5.07
CA GLY A 35 -0.97 -30.63 6.01
C GLY A 35 -0.28 -29.27 6.06
N LEU A 36 1.05 -29.25 6.01
CA LEU A 36 1.82 -28.01 5.96
C LEU A 36 1.60 -27.27 4.64
N LEU A 37 1.63 -27.95 3.49
CA LEU A 37 1.42 -27.33 2.19
C LEU A 37 0.06 -26.66 2.09
N VAL A 38 -1.01 -27.34 2.54
CA VAL A 38 -2.37 -26.76 2.57
C VAL A 38 -2.41 -25.53 3.48
N SER A 39 -1.68 -25.52 4.59
CA SER A 39 -1.61 -24.35 5.48
C SER A 39 -0.83 -23.16 4.90
N PHE A 40 0.04 -23.39 3.92
CA PHE A 40 0.83 -22.36 3.25
C PHE A 40 0.22 -21.84 1.94
N ASP A 41 -0.77 -22.56 1.39
CA ASP A 41 -1.45 -22.17 0.16
C ASP A 41 -2.14 -20.80 0.32
N PRO A 42 -1.75 -19.77 -0.45
CA PRO A 42 -2.32 -18.41 -0.33
C PRO A 42 -3.80 -18.34 -0.70
N VAL A 43 -4.23 -19.15 -1.68
CA VAL A 43 -5.62 -19.18 -2.14
C VAL A 43 -6.47 -19.78 -1.05
N ILE A 44 -6.11 -20.95 -0.54
CA ILE A 44 -6.81 -21.59 0.58
C ILE A 44 -6.78 -20.68 1.81
N PHE A 45 -5.65 -20.03 2.10
CA PHE A 45 -5.54 -19.10 3.22
C PHE A 45 -6.51 -17.91 3.11
N SER A 46 -6.63 -17.32 1.92
CA SER A 46 -7.53 -16.19 1.67
C SER A 46 -9.01 -16.55 1.87
N LEU A 47 -9.37 -17.81 1.62
CA LEU A 47 -10.73 -18.33 1.75
C LEU A 47 -11.08 -18.75 3.19
N ARG A 48 -10.09 -18.90 4.08
CA ARG A 48 -10.32 -19.31 5.47
C ARG A 48 -10.98 -18.19 6.27
N LYS A 49 -12.03 -18.54 7.01
CA LYS A 49 -12.64 -17.67 8.02
C LYS A 49 -11.73 -17.62 9.24
N LEU A 50 -10.95 -16.54 9.38
CA LEU A 50 -10.09 -16.32 10.53
C LEU A 50 -10.77 -15.43 11.57
N PRO A 51 -10.54 -15.66 12.87
CA PRO A 51 -11.01 -14.74 13.89
C PRO A 51 -10.32 -13.37 13.75
N PRO A 52 -11.02 -12.27 14.05
CA PRO A 52 -10.44 -10.94 13.97
C PRO A 52 -9.28 -10.81 14.96
N LYS A 53 -8.15 -10.29 14.48
CA LYS A 53 -7.00 -10.00 15.34
C LYS A 53 -7.26 -8.71 16.11
N LYS A 54 -7.02 -8.73 17.42
CA LYS A 54 -7.01 -7.50 18.24
C LYS A 54 -5.73 -6.73 17.90
N ILE A 55 -5.88 -5.52 17.39
CA ILE A 55 -4.77 -4.61 17.12
C ILE A 55 -4.76 -3.61 18.26
N SER A 56 -3.65 -3.55 19.01
CA SER A 56 -3.43 -2.48 19.99
C SER A 56 -2.90 -1.24 19.28
N SER A 57 -3.23 -0.07 19.81
CA SER A 57 -2.70 1.20 19.33
C SER A 57 -1.20 1.31 19.61
N PHE A 58 -0.42 1.76 18.63
CA PHE A 58 0.98 2.13 18.83
C PHE A 58 1.11 3.42 19.68
N SER A 59 2.25 3.59 20.35
CA SER A 59 2.54 4.85 21.06
C SER A 59 2.69 6.02 20.08
N GLN A 60 2.45 7.23 20.56
CA GLN A 60 2.50 8.45 19.74
C GLN A 60 3.88 8.67 19.12
N GLU A 61 4.96 8.34 19.83
CA GLU A 61 6.34 8.45 19.34
C GLU A 61 6.60 7.51 18.15
N VAL A 62 6.14 6.26 18.24
CA VAL A 62 6.27 5.28 17.14
C VAL A 62 5.48 5.73 15.93
N LEU A 63 4.26 6.25 16.13
CA LEU A 63 3.45 6.80 15.04
C LEU A 63 4.13 8.01 14.37
N GLN A 64 4.76 8.90 15.15
CA GLN A 64 5.52 10.02 14.61
C GLN A 64 6.73 9.56 13.80
N LEU A 65 7.47 8.55 14.28
CA LEU A 65 8.60 7.98 13.57
C LEU A 65 8.16 7.33 12.24
N LEU A 66 7.09 6.54 12.26
CA LEU A 66 6.55 5.89 11.05
C LEU A 66 6.09 6.93 10.02
N LYS A 67 5.43 8.00 10.45
CA LYS A 67 5.03 9.11 9.56
C LYS A 67 6.25 9.79 8.92
N LYS A 68 7.32 10.02 9.69
CA LYS A 68 8.57 10.60 9.18
C LYS A 68 9.21 9.70 8.11
N ILE A 69 9.27 8.39 8.36
CA ILE A 69 9.87 7.42 7.41
C ILE A 69 9.09 7.39 6.08
N VAL A 70 7.76 7.44 6.13
CA VAL A 70 6.92 7.41 4.92
C VAL A 70 7.08 8.70 4.09
N GLN A 71 7.19 9.87 4.72
CA GLN A 71 7.35 11.13 3.97
C GLN A 71 8.70 11.25 3.25
N VAL A 72 9.76 10.67 3.81
CA VAL A 72 11.08 10.61 3.15
C VAL A 72 11.02 9.78 1.86
N GLN A 73 10.19 8.74 1.79
CA GLN A 73 10.04 7.90 0.58
C GLN A 73 9.20 8.53 -0.53
N VAL A 74 8.31 9.47 -0.21
CA VAL A 74 7.52 10.22 -1.21
C VAL A 74 8.35 11.39 -1.76
N CYS A 75 9.13 12.07 -0.91
CA CYS A 75 10.02 13.16 -1.35
C CYS A 75 11.18 12.64 -2.23
N GLY A 76 11.68 11.41 -1.98
CA GLY A 76 12.72 10.77 -2.80
C GLY A 76 12.31 10.41 -4.23
N ARG A 77 11.01 10.41 -4.57
CA ARG A 77 10.52 10.25 -5.95
C ARG A 77 10.21 11.58 -6.63
N ALA A 78 9.90 12.63 -5.87
CA ALA A 78 9.63 13.96 -6.41
C ALA A 78 10.91 14.68 -6.90
N ALA A 79 12.10 14.24 -6.50
CA ALA A 79 13.37 14.88 -6.86
C ALA A 79 13.92 14.51 -8.25
N GLN A 80 13.27 13.64 -9.04
CA GLN A 80 13.71 13.26 -10.39
C GLN A 80 12.97 13.97 -11.54
N GLU A 81 11.97 14.81 -11.25
CA GLU A 81 11.21 15.57 -12.27
C GLU A 81 11.44 17.09 -12.17
N ALA A 82 12.64 17.53 -11.85
CA ALA A 82 13.00 18.96 -11.85
C ALA A 82 14.37 19.18 -12.48
N GLY A 83 14.53 18.69 -13.71
CA GLY A 83 15.77 18.78 -14.46
C GLY A 83 15.55 18.89 -15.96
N ASP A 84 14.67 19.79 -16.42
CA ASP A 84 14.82 20.32 -17.78
C ASP A 84 14.35 21.79 -17.90
N THR A 85 15.35 22.65 -17.75
CA THR A 85 15.65 23.83 -18.56
C THR A 85 14.59 24.92 -18.77
N LEU A 86 14.71 25.90 -17.87
CA LEU A 86 14.50 27.34 -18.04
C LEU A 86 14.76 27.88 -19.47
N GLN A 87 13.75 28.50 -20.10
CA GLN A 87 13.96 29.60 -21.06
C GLN A 87 13.15 30.82 -20.59
N LYS A 88 13.89 31.77 -20.01
CA LYS A 88 13.46 33.11 -19.61
C LYS A 88 12.99 33.90 -20.83
N LYS A 89 11.82 34.56 -20.77
CA LYS A 89 11.62 35.88 -21.39
C LYS A 89 10.79 36.79 -20.49
N THR A 90 11.43 37.90 -20.12
CA THR A 90 10.96 39.03 -19.31
C THR A 90 9.83 39.83 -19.98
N PRO A 91 8.98 40.54 -19.21
CA PRO A 91 7.93 41.38 -19.77
C PRO A 91 8.47 42.77 -20.13
N ARG A 92 8.18 43.26 -21.35
CA ARG A 92 8.47 44.63 -21.78
C ARG A 92 7.20 45.49 -21.65
N ARG A 93 7.32 46.59 -20.93
CA ARG A 93 6.27 47.57 -20.60
C ARG A 93 6.14 48.63 -21.70
N VAL A 94 4.94 49.20 -21.84
CA VAL A 94 4.60 50.64 -22.01
C VAL A 94 3.59 50.99 -23.15
N ALA A 95 2.48 51.62 -22.71
CA ALA A 95 1.73 52.77 -23.28
C ALA A 95 0.60 52.63 -24.34
N ASN A 96 -0.56 53.13 -23.87
CA ASN A 96 -1.47 54.14 -24.47
C ASN A 96 -2.70 53.70 -25.30
N GLU A 97 -3.86 54.25 -24.87
CA GLU A 97 -5.19 54.22 -25.52
C GLU A 97 -5.19 54.89 -26.91
N PRO A 98 -6.26 54.70 -27.72
CA PRO A 98 -7.35 55.68 -27.64
C PRO A 98 -8.77 55.08 -27.73
N LYS A 99 -9.68 55.82 -27.10
CA LYS A 99 -11.15 55.71 -27.11
C LYS A 99 -11.74 55.71 -28.51
N THR A 100 -12.75 54.86 -28.77
CA THR A 100 -13.87 55.23 -29.64
C THR A 100 -15.21 54.74 -29.08
N LYS A 101 -16.20 55.62 -29.17
CA LYS A 101 -17.55 55.56 -28.60
C LYS A 101 -18.53 55.72 -29.77
N LYS A 102 -19.36 54.72 -30.09
CA LYS A 102 -20.58 54.81 -30.93
C LYS A 102 -21.51 53.64 -30.52
N ARG A 103 -22.55 53.82 -29.71
CA ARG A 103 -23.91 54.38 -29.91
C ARG A 103 -24.80 53.57 -30.88
N SER A 104 -25.94 53.11 -30.31
CA SER A 104 -27.23 52.70 -30.92
C SER A 104 -27.25 51.32 -31.61
N GLN A 105 -28.30 50.48 -31.57
CA GLN A 105 -29.75 50.70 -31.50
C GLN A 105 -30.51 49.54 -30.81
N THR A 106 -31.75 49.88 -30.42
CA THR A 106 -32.89 49.09 -29.91
C THR A 106 -33.34 47.89 -30.75
N ARG A 107 -34.04 46.92 -30.13
CA ARG A 107 -35.42 46.51 -30.48
C ARG A 107 -36.01 45.50 -29.48
N ASN A 108 -37.25 45.78 -29.08
CA ASN A 108 -38.18 44.90 -28.35
C ASN A 108 -38.94 43.99 -29.34
N GLY A 109 -39.59 42.94 -28.81
CA GLY A 109 -40.61 42.08 -29.46
C GLY A 109 -40.09 40.67 -29.72
N ASP A 110 -40.74 39.58 -29.31
CA ASP A 110 -42.06 39.30 -28.71
C ASP A 110 -41.95 38.11 -27.74
#